data_AF-A0A2W4PC76-F1
#
_entry.id   AF-A0A2W4PC76-F1
#
_cell.length_a   1.000
_cell.length_b   1.000
_cell.length_c   1.000
_cell.angle_alpha   90.00
_cell.angle_beta   90.00
_cell.angle_gamma   90.00
#
_symmetry.space_group_name_H-M   'P 1'
#
loop_
_entity.id
_entity.type
_entity.pdbx_description
1 polymer ?
#
loop_
_entity_poly.entity_id
_entity_poly.type
_entity_poly.pdbx_seq_one_letter_code
_entity_poly.pdbx_strand_id
1 'polypeptide(L)'
;VAGFLAASDATALPFLDGASYRRGTLMAAIEHGCAIVTTEPAVPVPTFVDGENMLLVPPGNVTALANALSRLYHSPDLRERLRHGARALRPLFDWSRIARDTVAFFEQIRRR
;
A
#
# COMPACT_ATOMS: atom_id res chain seq x y z
N VAL A 1 -0.51 9.73 14.15
CA VAL A 1 -0.42 9.29 12.73
C VAL A 1 -1.70 8.58 12.27
N ALA A 2 -2.17 7.53 12.95
CA ALA A 2 -3.41 6.82 12.60
C ALA A 2 -4.63 7.74 12.38
N GLY A 3 -4.86 8.70 13.29
CA GLY A 3 -5.94 9.68 13.14
C GLY A 3 -5.83 10.54 11.88
N PHE A 4 -4.61 10.90 11.46
CA PHE A 4 -4.40 11.67 10.22
C PHE A 4 -4.69 10.82 8.98
N LEU A 5 -4.29 9.54 8.97
CA LEU A 5 -4.58 8.63 7.88
C LEU A 5 -6.09 8.38 7.73
N ALA A 6 -6.79 8.22 8.86
CA ALA A 6 -8.25 8.07 8.86
C ALA A 6 -9.00 9.33 8.37
N ALA A 7 -8.47 10.52 8.68
CA ALA A 7 -9.08 11.79 8.30
C ALA A 7 -8.72 12.28 6.89
N SER A 8 -7.77 11.64 6.22
CA SER A 8 -7.28 12.08 4.90
C SER A 8 -8.10 11.47 3.75
N ASP A 9 -8.32 12.28 2.72
CA ASP A 9 -8.96 11.84 1.47
C ASP A 9 -8.04 11.02 0.57
N ALA A 10 -6.72 11.24 0.70
CA ALA A 10 -5.68 10.60 -0.09
C ALA A 10 -4.38 10.49 0.72
N THR A 11 -3.52 9.53 0.36
CA THR A 11 -2.18 9.37 0.94
C THR A 11 -1.16 9.20 -0.16
N ALA A 12 -0.26 10.19 -0.29
CA ALA A 12 0.83 10.17 -1.26
C ALA A 12 2.12 9.61 -0.64
N LEU A 13 2.72 8.62 -1.29
CA LEU A 13 3.94 7.94 -0.84
C LEU A 13 4.97 7.85 -1.98
N PRO A 14 5.63 8.96 -2.35
CA PRO A 14 6.49 9.02 -3.53
C PRO A 14 7.90 8.43 -3.27
N PHE A 15 8.00 7.12 -3.05
CA PHE A 15 9.28 6.47 -2.78
C PHE A 15 10.20 6.50 -4.00
N LEU A 16 11.38 7.11 -3.87
CA LEU A 16 12.37 7.25 -4.96
C LEU A 16 12.91 5.91 -5.47
N ASP A 17 12.89 4.87 -4.64
CA ASP A 17 13.37 3.52 -4.93
C ASP A 17 12.22 2.50 -5.08
N GLY A 18 11.00 3.01 -5.30
CA GLY A 18 9.81 2.21 -5.59
C GLY A 18 9.06 1.70 -4.36
N ALA A 19 7.76 1.45 -4.57
CA ALA A 19 6.90 0.86 -3.55
C ALA A 19 7.29 -0.60 -3.26
N SER A 20 7.18 -1.01 -2.00
CA SER A 20 7.32 -2.41 -1.59
C SER A 20 6.74 -2.62 -0.19
N TYR A 21 6.51 -3.88 0.19
CA TYR A 21 6.11 -4.25 1.55
C TYR A 21 7.19 -4.04 2.62
N ARG A 22 8.37 -3.53 2.26
CA ARG A 22 9.38 -3.04 3.22
C ARG A 22 9.09 -1.62 3.71
N ARG A 23 8.07 -0.95 3.17
CA ARG A 23 7.67 0.42 3.54
C ARG A 23 6.60 0.39 4.62
N GLY A 24 7.01 0.63 5.87
CA GLY A 24 6.08 0.71 7.01
C GLY A 24 4.95 1.72 6.82
N THR A 25 5.23 2.85 6.17
CA THR A 25 4.22 3.87 5.86
C THR A 25 3.19 3.41 4.82
N LEU A 26 3.59 2.60 3.84
CA LEU A 26 2.66 2.00 2.89
C LEU A 26 1.77 0.96 3.56
N MET A 27 2.36 0.09 4.39
CA MET A 27 1.60 -0.88 5.19
C MET A 27 0.59 -0.19 6.11
N ALA A 28 0.96 0.91 6.75
CA ALA A 28 0.04 1.70 7.56
C ALA A 28 -1.10 2.30 6.72
N ALA A 29 -0.82 2.84 5.52
CA ALA A 29 -1.86 3.37 4.64
C ALA A 29 -2.85 2.28 4.19
N ILE A 30 -2.35 1.08 3.88
CA ILE A 30 -3.14 -0.13 3.56
C ILE A 30 -4.03 -0.51 4.76
N GLU A 31 -3.44 -0.59 5.95
CA GLU A 31 -4.14 -0.94 7.18
C GLU A 31 -5.25 0.07 7.52
N HIS A 32 -5.05 1.35 7.20
CA HIS A 32 -6.10 2.36 7.35
C HIS A 32 -7.08 2.44 6.18
N GLY A 33 -6.87 1.68 5.09
CA GLY A 33 -7.74 1.70 3.91
C GLY A 33 -7.77 3.06 3.23
N CYS A 34 -6.60 3.68 3.08
CA CYS A 34 -6.45 4.98 2.44
C CYS A 34 -6.58 4.85 0.91
N ALA A 35 -6.96 5.95 0.23
CA ALA A 35 -6.76 6.05 -1.21
C ALA A 35 -5.29 6.39 -1.48
N ILE A 36 -4.52 5.43 -1.99
CA ILE A 36 -3.06 5.52 -2.07
C ILE A 36 -2.60 5.96 -3.45
N VAL A 37 -1.70 6.93 -3.50
CA VAL A 37 -0.85 7.24 -4.67
C VAL A 37 0.59 6.95 -4.28
N THR A 38 1.23 6.02 -4.96
CA THR A 38 2.60 5.58 -4.65
C THR A 38 3.38 5.34 -5.94
N THR A 39 4.65 5.03 -5.82
CA THR A 39 5.50 4.77 -7.00
C THR A 39 5.40 3.33 -7.50
N GLU A 40 5.66 3.15 -8.79
CA GLU A 40 5.90 1.83 -9.37
C GLU A 40 7.00 1.09 -8.59
N PRO A 41 6.82 -0.21 -8.34
CA PRO A 41 7.78 -0.95 -7.53
C PRO A 41 9.03 -1.28 -8.37
N ALA A 42 10.22 -1.16 -7.78
CA ALA A 42 11.47 -1.53 -8.47
C ALA A 42 11.58 -3.05 -8.73
N VAL A 43 10.87 -3.85 -7.92
CA VAL A 43 10.69 -5.29 -8.12
C VAL A 43 9.19 -5.55 -8.21
N PRO A 44 8.67 -6.26 -9.22
CA PRO A 44 7.25 -6.50 -9.36
C PRO A 44 6.59 -7.05 -8.09
N VAL A 45 5.50 -6.42 -7.68
CA VAL A 45 4.65 -6.89 -6.58
C VAL A 45 3.30 -7.23 -7.21
N PRO A 46 2.97 -8.52 -7.46
CA PRO A 46 1.76 -8.90 -8.19
C PRO A 46 0.45 -8.39 -7.57
N THR A 47 0.47 -8.10 -6.27
CA THR A 47 -0.68 -7.55 -5.54
C THR A 47 -0.82 -6.04 -5.65
N PHE A 48 0.13 -5.32 -6.27
CA PHE A 48 -0.01 -3.89 -6.59
C PHE A 48 -0.63 -3.76 -7.96
N VAL A 49 -1.85 -3.22 -8.01
CA VAL A 49 -2.63 -3.13 -9.24
C VAL A 49 -3.09 -1.68 -9.41
N ASP A 50 -2.52 -1.03 -10.43
CA ASP A 50 -2.81 0.37 -10.74
C ASP A 50 -4.31 0.59 -11.00
N GLY A 51 -4.88 1.61 -10.35
CA GLY A 51 -6.28 1.97 -10.50
C GLY A 51 -7.26 1.09 -9.72
N GLU A 52 -6.81 -0.02 -9.12
CA GLU A 52 -7.64 -0.93 -8.32
C GLU A 52 -7.38 -0.79 -6.81
N ASN A 53 -6.13 -0.86 -6.37
CA ASN A 53 -5.78 -0.77 -4.94
C ASN A 53 -4.78 0.34 -4.61
N MET A 54 -4.16 0.94 -5.64
CA MET A 54 -3.37 2.16 -5.56
C MET A 54 -3.25 2.79 -6.95
N LEU A 55 -2.87 4.06 -7.01
CA LEU A 55 -2.32 4.64 -8.24
C LEU A 55 -0.81 4.51 -8.22
N LEU A 56 -0.23 4.02 -9.31
CA LEU A 56 1.20 3.84 -9.52
C LEU A 56 1.73 4.93 -10.45
N VAL A 57 2.81 5.59 -10.04
CA VAL A 57 3.51 6.59 -10.84
C VAL A 57 5.01 6.29 -10.92
N PRO A 58 5.72 6.72 -11.98
CA PRO A 58 7.16 6.55 -12.03
C PRO A 58 7.87 7.26 -10.86
N PRO A 59 8.89 6.64 -10.22
CA PRO A 59 9.70 7.30 -9.21
C PRO A 59 10.33 8.60 -9.71
N GLY A 60 10.34 9.64 -8.87
CA GLY A 60 10.92 10.95 -9.19
C GLY A 60 10.11 11.81 -10.18
N ASN A 61 8.99 11.31 -10.72
CA ASN A 61 8.16 12.07 -11.66
C ASN A 61 7.11 12.91 -10.94
N VAL A 62 7.46 14.18 -10.66
CA VAL A 62 6.58 15.15 -9.98
C VAL A 62 5.29 15.40 -10.76
N THR A 63 5.36 15.50 -12.09
CA THR A 63 4.17 15.74 -12.94
C THR A 63 3.19 14.57 -12.88
N ALA A 64 3.69 13.33 -12.94
CA ALA A 64 2.85 12.14 -12.83
C ALA A 64 2.18 12.06 -11.45
N LEU A 65 2.92 12.34 -10.38
CA LEU A 65 2.38 12.39 -9.01
C LEU A 65 1.28 13.45 -8.87
N ALA A 66 1.52 14.67 -9.36
CA ALA A 66 0.55 15.76 -9.31
C ALA A 66 -0.72 15.41 -10.11
N ASN A 67 -0.58 14.83 -11.30
CA ASN A 67 -1.70 14.40 -12.12
C ASN A 67 -2.51 13.28 -11.45
N ALA A 68 -1.84 12.31 -10.82
CA ALA A 68 -2.50 11.23 -10.08
C ALA A 68 -3.30 11.77 -8.88
N LEU A 69 -2.72 12.71 -8.13
CA LEU A 69 -3.41 13.37 -7.01
C LEU A 69 -4.59 14.22 -7.49
N SER A 70 -4.43 14.97 -8.57
CA SER A 70 -5.52 15.75 -9.17
C SER A 70 -6.66 14.84 -9.64
N ARG A 71 -6.34 13.74 -10.34
CA ARG A 71 -7.34 12.74 -10.76
C ARG A 71 -8.09 12.18 -9.56
N LEU A 72 -7.38 11.84 -8.49
CA LEU A 72 -7.97 11.30 -7.27
C LEU A 72 -8.89 12.31 -6.57
N TYR A 73 -8.49 13.58 -6.53
CA TYR A 73 -9.29 14.66 -5.95
C TYR A 73 -10.63 14.85 -6.67
N HIS A 74 -10.63 14.80 -8.01
CA HIS A 74 -11.83 15.01 -8.83
C HIS A 74 -12.70 13.76 -9.02
N SER A 75 -12.27 12.59 -8.54
CA SER A 75 -12.96 11.31 -8.79
C SER A 75 -13.31 10.58 -7.49
N PRO A 76 -14.48 10.85 -6.87
CA PRO A 76 -14.95 10.14 -5.68
C PRO A 76 -15.02 8.62 -5.87
N ASP A 77 -15.51 8.15 -7.02
CA ASP A 77 -15.61 6.70 -7.30
C ASP A 77 -14.24 6.02 -7.36
N LEU A 78 -13.24 6.71 -7.94
CA LEU A 78 -11.88 6.22 -7.94
C LEU A 78 -11.33 6.13 -6.51
N ARG A 79 -11.55 7.17 -5.68
CA ARG A 79 -11.14 7.14 -4.26
C ARG A 79 -11.73 5.93 -3.55
N GLU A 80 -13.03 5.70 -3.67
CA GLU A 80 -13.66 4.58 -2.97
C GLU A 80 -13.17 3.23 -3.48
N ARG A 81 -12.99 3.09 -4.80
CA ARG A 81 -12.40 1.88 -5.38
C ARG A 81 -11.01 1.59 -4.82
N LEU A 82 -10.13 2.58 -4.80
CA LEU A 82 -8.78 2.43 -4.25
C LEU A 82 -8.81 2.09 -2.75
N ARG A 83 -9.71 2.72 -1.98
CA ARG A 83 -9.88 2.40 -0.55
C ARG A 83 -10.30 0.95 -0.36
N HIS A 84 -11.27 0.49 -1.13
CA HIS A 84 -11.73 -0.90 -1.09
C HIS A 84 -10.60 -1.86 -1.48
N GLY A 85 -9.89 -1.59 -2.58
CA GLY A 85 -8.73 -2.39 -3.01
C GLY A 85 -7.60 -2.41 -1.98
N ALA A 86 -7.30 -1.29 -1.33
CA ALA A 86 -6.31 -1.23 -0.26
C ALA A 86 -6.74 -2.08 0.95
N ARG A 87 -8.02 -2.03 1.36
CA ARG A 87 -8.54 -2.88 2.44
C ARG A 87 -8.40 -4.37 2.14
N ALA A 88 -8.55 -4.77 0.87
CA ALA A 88 -8.39 -6.16 0.45
C ALA A 88 -6.95 -6.69 0.63
N LEU A 89 -5.94 -5.81 0.75
CA LEU A 89 -4.55 -6.21 0.99
C LEU A 89 -4.23 -6.45 2.48
N ARG A 90 -5.05 -5.97 3.42
CA ARG A 90 -4.80 -6.09 4.87
C ARG A 90 -4.50 -7.51 5.36
N PRO A 91 -5.17 -8.58 4.87
CA PRO A 91 -4.89 -9.94 5.34
C PRO A 91 -3.45 -10.42 5.10
N LEU A 92 -2.70 -9.74 4.23
CA LEU A 92 -1.27 -10.01 4.01
C LEU A 92 -0.39 -9.58 5.20
N PHE A 93 -0.89 -8.67 6.06
CA PHE A 93 -0.16 -8.07 7.17
C PHE A 93 -0.74 -8.46 8.54
N ASP A 94 -1.59 -9.49 8.60
CA ASP A 94 -2.15 -9.97 9.87
C ASP A 94 -1.03 -10.50 10.78
N TRP A 95 -0.84 -9.82 11.92
CA TRP A 95 0.20 -10.17 12.88
C TRP A 95 0.01 -11.57 13.45
N SER A 96 -1.23 -12.01 13.62
CA SER A 96 -1.51 -13.34 14.16
C SER A 96 -1.00 -14.43 13.21
N ARG A 97 -1.22 -14.26 11.91
CA ARG A 97 -0.69 -15.13 10.86
C ARG A 97 0.83 -15.08 10.80
N ILE A 98 1.42 -13.88 10.74
CA ILE A 98 2.87 -13.71 10.68
C ILE A 98 3.56 -14.40 11.87
N ALA A 99 3.03 -14.22 13.08
CA ALA A 99 3.57 -14.85 14.28
C ALA A 99 3.47 -16.38 14.22
N ARG A 100 2.31 -16.93 13.83
CA ARG A 100 2.12 -18.38 13.69
C ARG A 100 3.09 -18.99 12.67
N ASP A 101 3.19 -18.38 11.48
CA ASP A 101 4.04 -18.88 10.40
C ASP A 101 5.53 -18.82 10.80
N THR A 102 5.92 -17.75 11.50
CA THR A 102 7.28 -17.59 12.04
C THR A 102 7.61 -18.66 13.08
N VAL A 103 6.71 -18.92 14.04
CA VAL A 103 6.90 -19.98 15.05
C VAL A 103 6.98 -21.36 14.39
N ALA A 104 6.09 -21.65 13.43
CA ALA A 104 6.10 -22.93 12.70
C ALA A 104 7.43 -23.18 11.98
N PHE A 105 8.01 -22.14 11.37
CA PHE A 105 9.32 -22.21 10.72
C PHE A 105 10.44 -22.53 11.71
N PHE A 106 10.51 -21.85 12.86
CA PHE A 106 11.53 -22.14 13.87
C PHE A 106 11.38 -23.54 14.49
N GLU A 107 10.15 -24.02 14.69
CA GLU A 107 9.89 -25.40 15.12
C GLU A 107 10.36 -26.43 14.09
N GLN A 108 10.24 -26.13 12.79
CA GLN A 108 10.76 -27.00 11.74
C GLN A 108 12.29 -27.10 11.77
N ILE A 109 12.99 -25.98 12.00
CA ILE A 109 14.45 -25.95 12.11
C ILE A 109 14.91 -26.69 13.38
N ARG A 110 14.25 -26.49 14.52
CA ARG A 110 14.61 -27.13 15.79
C ARG A 110 14.50 -28.66 15.77
N ARG A 111 13.64 -29.20 14.90
CA ARG A 111 13.43 -30.64 14.73
C ARG A 111 14.44 -31.30 13.77
N ARG A 112 15.31 -30.54 13.12
CA ARG A 112 16.42 -31.02 12.29
C ARG A 112 17.72 -31.02 13.09
#